data_AF-A0A1Q3EAA3-F1
#
_entry.id   AF-A0A1Q3EAA3-F1
#
_cell.length_a   1.000
_cell.length_b   1.000
_cell.length_c   1.000
_cell.angle_alpha   90.00
_cell.angle_beta   90.00
_cell.angle_gamma   90.00
#
_symmetry.space_group_name_H-M   'P 1'
#
loop_
_entity.id
_entity.type
_entity.pdbx_description
1 polymer ?
#
loop_
_entity_poly.entity_id
_entity_poly.type
_entity_poly.pdbx_seq_one_letter_code
_entity_poly.pdbx_strand_id
1 'polypeptide(L)'
;MRVTFLEKLHPLSELTDPREYAQVFYDILQIHQWLYECAGILHRDLSSGNIMYRRIDGKVYGVLNDFDLSSRVGDMNNSPTSKQRTGTRPFMSLDLLDPDWAGGHLYRHDLESLFYIILCLACRYEAPGVPAPEPRPYSQWFSGSDEEICNNKYKFLTSPFGLINGLPIQSYFAGFQRWLRKIYDQLRGGYIRRPSCAKKLSTSNEESEESGDEDLEFSQSDNDLNFDWNTLNRHVSYARMRSVMSSFKGKSLETRWAGKTEF
;
A
#
# COMPACT_ATOMS: atom_id res chain seq x y z
N MET A 1 8.19 -35.35 -17.74
CA MET A 1 8.15 -34.00 -18.34
C MET A 1 6.85 -33.35 -17.87
N ARG A 2 6.92 -32.33 -17.00
CA ARG A 2 5.73 -31.63 -16.51
C ARG A 2 5.57 -30.38 -17.39
N VAL A 3 4.61 -30.42 -18.31
CA VAL A 3 4.31 -29.26 -19.17
C VAL A 3 3.32 -28.39 -18.40
N THR A 4 3.77 -27.23 -17.95
CA THR A 4 2.90 -26.21 -17.36
C THR A 4 2.45 -25.29 -18.50
N PHE A 5 1.17 -25.36 -18.86
CA PHE A 5 0.55 -24.33 -19.70
C PHE A 5 0.33 -23.11 -18.82
N LEU A 6 1.29 -22.20 -18.78
CA LEU A 6 1.12 -20.88 -18.19
C LEU A 6 0.39 -20.03 -19.24
N GLU A 7 -0.86 -19.69 -18.97
CA GLU A 7 -1.55 -18.62 -19.71
C GLU A 7 -0.64 -17.38 -19.72
N LYS A 8 -0.52 -16.73 -20.89
CA LYS A 8 0.33 -15.56 -21.04
C LYS A 8 -0.21 -14.41 -20.18
N LEU A 9 0.56 -14.04 -19.17
CA LEU A 9 0.33 -12.82 -18.38
C LEU A 9 1.08 -11.65 -19.03
N HIS A 10 0.45 -10.49 -19.00
CA HIS A 10 0.95 -9.27 -19.62
C HIS A 10 1.23 -8.19 -18.56
N PRO A 11 2.35 -7.44 -18.69
CA PRO A 11 2.65 -6.34 -17.78
C PRO A 11 1.70 -5.16 -18.03
N LEU A 12 1.46 -4.35 -17.00
CA LEU A 12 0.62 -3.15 -17.09
C LEU A 12 1.03 -2.16 -18.19
N SER A 13 2.30 -2.14 -18.60
CA SER A 13 2.80 -1.24 -19.66
C SER A 13 2.22 -1.53 -21.04
N GLU A 14 1.63 -2.71 -21.27
CA GLU A 14 1.00 -3.07 -22.56
C GLU A 14 -0.45 -2.59 -22.69
N LEU A 15 -1.09 -2.14 -21.61
CA LEU A 15 -2.44 -1.60 -21.66
C LEU A 15 -2.47 -0.22 -22.31
N THR A 16 -3.50 0.07 -23.12
CA THR A 16 -3.63 1.35 -23.84
C THR A 16 -4.93 2.10 -23.52
N ASP A 17 -5.82 1.52 -22.71
CA ASP A 17 -7.03 2.18 -22.23
C ASP A 17 -6.92 2.47 -20.72
N PRO A 18 -6.94 3.76 -20.28
CA PRO A 18 -7.01 4.13 -18.86
C PRO A 18 -8.13 3.43 -18.07
N ARG A 19 -9.25 3.07 -18.72
CA ARG A 19 -10.32 2.31 -18.06
C ARG A 19 -9.92 0.86 -17.80
N GLU A 20 -9.12 0.24 -18.66
CA GLU A 20 -8.59 -1.10 -18.42
C GLU A 20 -7.60 -1.09 -17.26
N TYR A 21 -6.73 -0.08 -17.15
CA TYR A 21 -5.90 0.13 -15.95
C TYR A 21 -6.75 0.21 -14.68
N ALA A 22 -7.82 1.02 -14.72
CA ALA A 22 -8.72 1.17 -13.59
C ALA A 22 -9.37 -0.17 -13.22
N GLN A 23 -9.82 -0.96 -14.21
CA GLN A 23 -10.37 -2.30 -13.98
C GLN A 23 -9.34 -3.22 -13.34
N VAL A 24 -8.08 -3.24 -13.82
CA VAL A 24 -7.03 -4.07 -13.24
C VAL A 24 -6.76 -3.69 -11.78
N PHE A 25 -6.59 -2.40 -11.47
CA PHE A 25 -6.38 -1.99 -10.08
C PHE A 25 -7.56 -2.31 -9.17
N TYR A 26 -8.79 -2.22 -9.69
CA TYR A 26 -9.98 -2.62 -8.93
C TYR A 26 -10.06 -4.14 -8.75
N ASP A 27 -9.63 -4.94 -9.72
CA ASP A 27 -9.51 -6.39 -9.57
C ASP A 27 -8.45 -6.74 -8.50
N ILE A 28 -7.29 -6.06 -8.49
CA ILE A 28 -6.24 -6.26 -7.47
C ILE A 28 -6.74 -5.96 -6.07
N LEU A 29 -7.48 -4.85 -5.88
CA LEU A 29 -8.10 -4.53 -4.59
C LEU A 29 -9.03 -5.66 -4.11
N GLN A 30 -9.81 -6.25 -5.02
CA GLN A 30 -10.74 -7.34 -4.71
C GLN A 30 -10.01 -8.66 -4.42
N ILE A 31 -8.99 -8.99 -5.21
CA ILE A 31 -8.12 -10.17 -4.99
C ILE A 31 -7.44 -10.06 -3.63
N HIS A 32 -6.89 -8.90 -3.29
CA HIS A 32 -6.24 -8.66 -2.01
C HIS A 32 -7.21 -8.85 -0.83
N GLN A 33 -8.45 -8.36 -0.94
CA GLN A 33 -9.46 -8.59 0.09
C GLN A 33 -9.86 -10.07 0.20
N TRP A 34 -10.03 -10.75 -0.94
CA TRP A 34 -10.34 -12.18 -0.95
C TRP A 34 -9.23 -13.00 -0.31
N LEU A 35 -7.96 -12.72 -0.62
CA LEU A 35 -6.80 -13.35 0.01
C LEU A 35 -6.81 -13.17 1.53
N TYR A 36 -7.09 -11.96 1.98
CA TYR A 36 -7.14 -11.65 3.40
C TYR A 36 -8.29 -12.37 4.12
N GLU A 37 -9.52 -12.30 3.59
CA GLU A 37 -10.70 -12.85 4.29
C GLU A 37 -10.90 -14.37 4.13
N CYS A 38 -10.54 -14.91 2.98
CA CYS A 38 -10.80 -16.32 2.64
C CYS A 38 -9.57 -17.19 2.83
N ALA A 39 -8.38 -16.70 2.48
CA ALA A 39 -7.14 -17.45 2.60
C ALA A 39 -6.34 -17.10 3.86
N GLY A 40 -6.65 -15.97 4.52
CA GLY A 40 -5.87 -15.47 5.64
C GLY A 40 -4.45 -15.09 5.24
N ILE A 41 -4.25 -14.55 4.03
CA ILE A 41 -2.93 -14.22 3.46
C ILE A 41 -2.78 -12.71 3.31
N LEU A 42 -1.62 -12.19 3.71
CA LEU A 42 -1.13 -10.85 3.37
C LEU A 42 -0.09 -10.97 2.25
N HIS A 43 -0.14 -10.06 1.26
CA HIS A 43 0.77 -10.12 0.12
C HIS A 43 2.17 -9.61 0.49
N ARG A 44 2.24 -8.50 1.22
CA ARG A 44 3.45 -7.90 1.78
C ARG A 44 4.47 -7.29 0.82
N ASP A 45 4.33 -7.52 -0.48
CA ASP A 45 5.12 -6.84 -1.50
C ASP A 45 4.28 -6.44 -2.71
N LEU A 46 3.27 -5.60 -2.50
CA LEU A 46 2.57 -5.01 -3.64
C LEU A 46 3.48 -4.02 -4.36
N SER A 47 3.82 -4.36 -5.59
CA SER A 47 4.65 -3.55 -6.49
C SER A 47 4.03 -3.49 -7.89
N SER A 48 4.47 -2.54 -8.72
CA SER A 48 4.01 -2.47 -10.12
C SER A 48 4.42 -3.69 -10.94
N GLY A 49 5.49 -4.41 -10.57
CA GLY A 49 5.92 -5.63 -11.24
C GLY A 49 5.06 -6.85 -10.91
N ASN A 50 4.41 -6.81 -9.75
CA ASN A 50 3.58 -7.91 -9.24
C ASN A 50 2.13 -7.81 -9.70
N ILE A 51 1.75 -6.70 -10.34
CA ILE A 51 0.44 -6.51 -10.95
C ILE A 51 0.56 -6.76 -12.46
N MET A 52 -0.15 -7.78 -12.92
CA MET A 52 -0.24 -8.15 -14.33
C MET A 52 -1.71 -8.12 -14.77
N TYR A 53 -1.94 -8.36 -16.06
CA TYR A 53 -3.27 -8.62 -16.57
C TYR A 53 -3.28 -9.79 -17.55
N ARG A 54 -4.47 -10.35 -17.76
CA ARG A 54 -4.77 -11.26 -18.87
C ARG A 54 -6.04 -10.79 -19.59
N ARG A 55 -6.21 -11.23 -20.83
CA ARG A 55 -7.41 -10.96 -21.63
C ARG A 55 -8.12 -12.26 -21.97
N ILE A 56 -9.40 -12.36 -21.61
CA ILE A 56 -10.26 -13.50 -21.91
C ILE A 56 -11.50 -12.94 -22.59
N ASP A 57 -11.83 -13.43 -23.78
CA ASP A 57 -13.01 -13.01 -24.57
C ASP A 57 -13.13 -11.48 -24.72
N GLY A 58 -12.00 -10.83 -25.04
CA GLY A 58 -11.92 -9.38 -25.21
C GLY A 58 -11.86 -8.56 -23.92
N LYS A 59 -11.99 -9.22 -22.76
CA LYS A 59 -12.11 -8.57 -21.45
C LYS A 59 -10.85 -8.70 -20.62
N VAL A 60 -10.47 -7.61 -19.94
CA VAL A 60 -9.28 -7.57 -19.08
C VAL A 60 -9.60 -8.06 -17.67
N TYR A 61 -8.65 -8.81 -17.11
CA TYR A 61 -8.64 -9.30 -15.74
C TYR A 61 -7.30 -8.97 -15.10
N GLY A 62 -7.33 -8.29 -13.96
CA GLY A 62 -6.14 -8.10 -13.13
C GLY A 62 -5.66 -9.42 -12.53
N VAL A 63 -4.34 -9.60 -12.46
CA VAL A 63 -3.69 -10.77 -11.88
C VAL A 63 -2.64 -10.27 -10.90
N LEU A 64 -2.74 -10.71 -9.64
CA LEU A 64 -1.72 -10.48 -8.63
C LEU A 64 -0.76 -11.66 -8.64
N ASN A 65 0.52 -11.40 -8.87
CA ASN A 65 1.60 -12.38 -8.92
C ASN A 65 2.59 -12.16 -7.78
N ASP A 66 3.51 -13.10 -7.62
CA ASP A 66 4.65 -13.05 -6.69
C ASP A 66 4.26 -13.05 -5.20
N PHE A 67 4.08 -14.27 -4.67
CA PHE A 67 3.70 -14.52 -3.29
C PHE A 67 4.89 -14.94 -2.41
N ASP A 68 6.13 -14.76 -2.89
CA ASP A 68 7.32 -15.27 -2.19
C ASP A 68 7.54 -14.59 -0.82
N LEU A 69 7.03 -13.36 -0.65
CA LEU A 69 7.07 -12.60 0.59
C LEU A 69 5.76 -12.63 1.38
N SER A 70 4.75 -13.36 0.89
CA SER A 70 3.44 -13.45 1.53
C SER A 70 3.51 -14.22 2.86
N SER A 71 2.57 -13.94 3.76
CA SER A 71 2.47 -14.69 5.02
C SER A 71 1.03 -14.84 5.49
N ARG A 72 0.78 -15.86 6.31
CA ARG A 72 -0.53 -16.03 6.94
C ARG A 72 -0.72 -15.01 8.05
N VAL A 73 -1.94 -14.49 8.16
CA VAL A 73 -2.32 -13.52 9.19
C VAL A 73 -2.12 -14.08 10.60
N GLY A 74 -2.33 -15.39 10.81
CA GLY A 74 -2.16 -16.04 12.11
C GLY A 74 -0.70 -16.25 12.55
N ASP A 75 0.27 -16.19 11.63
CA ASP A 75 1.69 -16.46 11.92
C ASP A 75 2.45 -15.20 12.40
N MET A 76 1.79 -14.03 12.40
CA MET A 76 2.38 -12.73 12.76
C MET A 76 2.49 -12.47 14.27
N ASN A 77 2.00 -13.39 15.12
CA ASN A 77 2.06 -13.27 16.59
C ASN A 77 3.43 -13.59 17.20
N ASN A 78 4.39 -14.05 16.40
CA ASN A 78 5.77 -14.22 16.84
C ASN A 78 6.57 -12.95 16.52
N SER A 79 7.31 -12.45 17.50
CA SER A 79 7.99 -11.16 17.59
C SER A 79 8.41 -10.52 16.25
N PRO A 80 8.21 -9.20 16.08
CA PRO A 80 8.46 -8.52 14.82
C PRO A 80 9.93 -8.56 14.44
N THR A 81 10.29 -9.48 13.54
CA THR A 81 11.64 -9.61 13.01
C THR A 81 11.82 -8.69 11.81
N SER A 82 13.06 -8.29 11.50
CA SER A 82 13.40 -7.52 10.29
C SER A 82 12.84 -8.12 8.99
N LYS A 83 12.59 -9.44 8.99
CA LYS A 83 11.90 -10.18 7.92
C LYS A 83 10.44 -9.76 7.68
N GLN A 84 9.83 -8.97 8.56
CA GLN A 84 8.46 -8.47 8.42
C GLN A 84 8.38 -7.10 7.71
N ARG A 85 9.51 -6.39 7.53
CA ARG A 85 9.59 -5.09 6.86
C ARG A 85 10.04 -5.24 5.40
N THR A 86 9.25 -5.99 4.65
CA THR A 86 9.51 -6.32 3.25
C THR A 86 8.73 -5.39 2.33
N GLY A 87 9.23 -5.18 1.12
CA GLY A 87 8.50 -4.46 0.08
C GLY A 87 9.39 -3.63 -0.85
N THR A 88 8.83 -3.28 -1.99
CA THR A 88 9.51 -2.40 -2.96
C THR A 88 9.51 -0.95 -2.48
N ARG A 89 10.69 -0.40 -2.09
CA ARG A 89 10.87 0.89 -1.38
C ARG A 89 9.97 2.07 -1.85
N PRO A 90 9.83 2.38 -3.16
CA PRO A 90 8.92 3.44 -3.63
C PRO A 90 7.46 3.21 -3.26
N PHE A 91 7.02 1.95 -3.18
CA PHE A 91 5.63 1.55 -2.92
C PHE A 91 5.40 1.09 -1.48
N MET A 92 6.46 0.88 -0.69
CA MET A 92 6.35 0.50 0.72
C MET A 92 5.55 1.55 1.53
N SER A 93 4.72 1.13 2.48
CA SER A 93 3.97 2.06 3.33
C SER A 93 4.89 2.90 4.22
N LEU A 94 4.41 4.05 4.67
CA LEU A 94 5.17 4.94 5.55
C LEU A 94 5.65 4.23 6.82
N ASP A 95 4.79 3.45 7.46
CA ASP A 95 5.15 2.74 8.69
C ASP A 95 6.22 1.67 8.47
N LEU A 96 6.20 0.96 7.34
CA LEU A 96 7.21 -0.06 7.07
C LEU A 96 8.59 0.55 6.77
N LEU A 97 8.62 1.82 6.36
CA LEU A 97 9.85 2.62 6.22
C LEU A 97 10.31 3.25 7.54
N ASP A 98 9.43 3.39 8.53
CA ASP A 98 9.71 4.04 9.82
C ASP A 98 10.50 3.11 10.75
N PRO A 99 11.78 3.39 11.09
CA PRO A 99 12.62 2.52 11.92
C PRO A 99 12.01 2.22 13.30
N ASP A 100 11.09 3.06 13.79
CA ASP A 100 10.44 2.90 15.09
C ASP A 100 9.14 2.09 15.02
N TRP A 101 8.70 1.70 13.83
CA TRP A 101 7.54 0.82 13.66
C TRP A 101 7.85 -0.63 14.05
N ALA A 102 7.13 -1.12 15.05
CA ALA A 102 7.19 -2.49 15.55
C ALA A 102 5.90 -3.31 15.29
N GLY A 103 4.87 -2.73 14.67
CA GLY A 103 3.56 -3.37 14.50
C GLY A 103 3.46 -4.40 13.36
N GLY A 104 4.58 -4.77 12.73
CA GLY A 104 4.62 -5.72 11.60
C GLY A 104 3.89 -5.22 10.34
N HIS A 105 3.67 -6.11 9.37
CA HIS A 105 2.95 -5.78 8.14
C HIS A 105 1.44 -5.96 8.32
N LEU A 106 0.68 -4.90 8.11
CA LEU A 106 -0.78 -4.88 8.26
C LEU A 106 -1.46 -4.83 6.88
N TYR A 107 -2.71 -5.31 6.82
CA TYR A 107 -3.53 -5.27 5.59
C TYR A 107 -3.56 -3.88 4.92
N ARG A 108 -3.65 -2.81 5.72
CA ARG A 108 -3.66 -1.44 5.20
C ARG A 108 -2.34 -0.99 4.55
N HIS A 109 -1.22 -1.64 4.86
CA HIS A 109 0.05 -1.30 4.24
C HIS A 109 0.04 -1.70 2.76
N ASP A 110 -0.53 -2.86 2.45
CA ASP A 110 -0.76 -3.30 1.06
C ASP A 110 -1.75 -2.36 0.32
N LEU A 111 -2.78 -1.87 1.02
CA LEU A 111 -3.67 -0.84 0.48
C LEU A 111 -2.96 0.49 0.15
N GLU A 112 -2.06 0.92 1.02
CA GLU A 112 -1.24 2.11 0.82
C GLU A 112 -0.25 1.91 -0.33
N SER A 113 0.35 0.73 -0.45
CA SER A 113 1.18 0.37 -1.61
C SER A 113 0.41 0.45 -2.92
N LEU A 114 -0.83 -0.05 -2.97
CA LEU A 114 -1.68 0.07 -4.16
C LEU A 114 -1.92 1.55 -4.53
N PHE A 115 -2.12 2.43 -3.54
CA PHE A 115 -2.21 3.87 -3.78
C PHE A 115 -0.92 4.43 -4.40
N TYR A 116 0.25 4.12 -3.84
CA TYR A 116 1.53 4.60 -4.36
C TYR A 116 1.82 4.08 -5.77
N ILE A 117 1.44 2.85 -6.11
CA ILE A 117 1.56 2.32 -7.47
C ILE A 117 0.73 3.15 -8.45
N ILE A 118 -0.54 3.42 -8.14
CA ILE A 118 -1.42 4.22 -9.00
C ILE A 118 -0.90 5.67 -9.11
N LEU A 119 -0.41 6.23 -8.00
CA LEU A 119 0.16 7.58 -7.96
C LEU A 119 1.40 7.69 -8.86
N CYS A 120 2.35 6.76 -8.72
CA CYS A 120 3.55 6.74 -9.55
C CYS A 120 3.21 6.50 -11.03
N LEU A 121 2.29 5.59 -11.35
CA LEU A 121 1.82 5.40 -12.73
C LEU A 121 1.28 6.71 -13.30
N ALA A 122 0.36 7.35 -12.59
CA ALA A 122 -0.35 8.53 -13.08
C ALA A 122 0.51 9.79 -13.17
N CYS A 123 1.54 9.93 -12.33
CA CYS A 123 2.38 11.13 -12.27
C CYS A 123 3.71 11.00 -13.01
N ARG A 124 4.25 9.78 -13.17
CA ARG A 124 5.59 9.56 -13.73
C ARG A 124 5.60 9.03 -15.16
N TYR A 125 4.44 8.85 -15.80
CA TYR A 125 4.32 8.34 -17.16
C TYR A 125 3.34 9.18 -17.99
N GLU A 126 3.78 9.65 -19.16
CA GLU A 126 2.93 10.41 -20.10
C GLU A 126 1.98 9.51 -20.89
N ALA A 127 2.38 8.25 -21.08
CA ALA A 127 1.62 7.22 -21.76
C ALA A 127 2.09 5.83 -21.27
N PRO A 128 1.43 4.73 -21.65
CA PRO A 128 1.84 3.37 -21.30
C PRO A 128 3.30 3.12 -21.65
N GLY A 129 4.12 2.79 -20.64
CA GLY A 129 5.54 2.53 -20.83
C GLY A 129 6.39 3.74 -21.24
N VAL A 130 5.82 4.95 -21.32
CA VAL A 130 6.54 6.18 -21.68
C VAL A 130 6.75 7.04 -20.43
N PRO A 131 7.95 7.07 -19.84
CA PRO A 131 8.23 7.89 -18.67
C PRO A 131 8.09 9.39 -18.98
N ALA A 132 7.63 10.16 -17.99
CA ALA A 132 7.62 11.62 -18.09
C ALA A 132 9.05 12.21 -18.10
N PRO A 133 9.25 13.41 -18.66
CA PRO A 133 10.53 14.11 -18.64
C PRO A 133 11.07 14.34 -17.22
N GLU A 134 12.39 14.45 -17.09
CA GLU A 134 13.02 14.84 -15.82
C GLU A 134 12.86 16.36 -15.55
N PRO A 135 12.74 16.79 -14.28
CA PRO A 135 12.70 15.95 -13.08
C PRO A 135 11.32 15.29 -12.88
N ARG A 136 11.30 13.96 -12.77
CA ARG A 136 10.04 13.23 -12.56
C ARG A 136 9.48 13.45 -11.15
N PRO A 137 8.15 13.59 -10.99
CA PRO A 137 7.53 13.67 -9.68
C PRO A 137 7.91 12.48 -8.78
N TYR A 138 8.20 12.74 -7.52
CA TYR A 138 8.55 11.71 -6.52
C TYR A 138 9.85 10.94 -6.78
N SER A 139 10.79 11.47 -7.58
CA SER A 139 12.07 10.77 -7.86
C SER A 139 12.86 10.40 -6.60
N GLN A 140 12.77 11.19 -5.53
CA GLN A 140 13.39 10.88 -4.23
C GLN A 140 12.88 9.58 -3.61
N TRP A 141 11.67 9.13 -3.95
CA TRP A 141 11.15 7.83 -3.48
C TRP A 141 11.85 6.63 -4.14
N PHE A 142 12.54 6.84 -5.27
CA PHE A 142 13.23 5.81 -6.05
C PHE A 142 14.74 5.79 -5.82
N SER A 143 15.33 6.92 -5.45
CA SER A 143 16.78 7.06 -5.30
C SER A 143 17.25 7.26 -3.86
N GLY A 144 16.35 7.61 -2.94
CA GLY A 144 16.71 7.95 -1.56
C GLY A 144 16.98 6.75 -0.67
N SER A 145 17.57 7.01 0.50
CA SER A 145 17.63 6.06 1.63
C SER A 145 16.24 5.83 2.24
N ASP A 146 16.06 4.76 3.01
CA ASP A 146 14.76 4.46 3.63
C ASP A 146 14.27 5.61 4.53
N GLU A 147 15.19 6.28 5.25
CA GLU A 147 14.90 7.46 6.05
C GLU A 147 14.47 8.65 5.19
N GLU A 148 15.15 8.91 4.07
CA GLU A 148 14.78 9.99 3.14
C GLU A 148 13.40 9.72 2.52
N ILE A 149 13.13 8.49 2.11
CA ILE A 149 11.83 8.12 1.53
C ILE A 149 10.73 8.27 2.60
N CYS A 150 10.97 7.78 3.81
CA CYS A 150 10.06 7.93 4.95
C CYS A 150 9.72 9.40 5.21
N ASN A 151 10.74 10.25 5.37
CA ASN A 151 10.59 11.67 5.61
C ASN A 151 9.81 12.38 4.48
N ASN A 152 10.08 12.03 3.23
CA ASN A 152 9.37 12.59 2.08
C ASN A 152 7.90 12.16 2.03
N LYS A 153 7.59 10.89 2.32
CA LYS A 153 6.21 10.40 2.40
C LYS A 153 5.45 10.98 3.59
N TYR A 154 6.11 11.10 4.75
CA TYR A 154 5.55 11.77 5.92
C TYR A 154 5.18 13.21 5.61
N LYS A 155 6.09 13.99 5.00
CA LYS A 155 5.81 15.36 4.54
C LYS A 155 4.69 15.40 3.52
N PHE A 156 4.68 14.47 2.56
CA PHE A 156 3.62 14.36 1.55
C PHE A 156 2.24 14.15 2.19
N LEU A 157 2.12 13.29 3.21
CA LEU A 157 0.84 12.98 3.84
C LEU A 157 0.39 14.02 4.88
N THR A 158 1.32 14.63 5.62
CA THR A 158 0.97 15.53 6.74
C THR A 158 0.91 16.99 6.33
N SER A 159 1.74 17.40 5.36
CA SER A 159 1.82 18.80 4.95
C SER A 159 0.53 19.28 4.31
N PRO A 160 0.04 20.49 4.65
CA PRO A 160 -1.09 21.11 3.95
C PRO A 160 -0.75 21.48 2.51
N PHE A 161 0.54 21.59 2.15
CA PHE A 161 1.01 22.08 0.85
C PHE A 161 0.70 21.15 -0.32
N GLY A 162 0.63 19.83 -0.08
CA GLY A 162 0.35 18.83 -1.13
C GLY A 162 -1.04 18.97 -1.77
N LEU A 163 -2.01 19.51 -1.03
CA LEU A 163 -3.37 19.77 -1.55
C LEU A 163 -3.46 21.09 -2.32
N ILE A 164 -2.62 22.08 -1.99
CA ILE A 164 -2.64 23.42 -2.59
C ILE A 164 -2.17 23.35 -4.05
N ASN A 165 -1.10 22.60 -4.31
CA ASN A 165 -0.53 22.49 -5.65
C ASN A 165 -1.17 21.39 -6.52
N GLY A 166 -2.01 20.54 -5.92
CA GLY A 166 -2.56 19.36 -6.57
C GLY A 166 -1.52 18.27 -6.87
N LEU A 167 -2.01 17.12 -7.33
CA LEU A 167 -1.15 16.02 -7.78
C LEU A 167 -0.75 16.25 -9.24
N PRO A 168 0.55 16.13 -9.61
CA PRO A 168 1.04 16.36 -10.97
C PRO A 168 0.71 15.16 -11.87
N ILE A 169 -0.58 14.91 -12.09
CA ILE A 169 -1.08 13.79 -12.89
C ILE A 169 -0.91 14.13 -14.37
N GLN A 170 -0.32 13.21 -15.11
CA GLN A 170 -0.11 13.35 -16.54
C GLN A 170 -1.44 13.26 -17.30
N SER A 171 -1.55 13.97 -18.42
CA SER A 171 -2.80 14.15 -19.19
C SER A 171 -3.48 12.83 -19.55
N TYR A 172 -2.70 11.82 -19.95
CA TYR A 172 -3.21 10.49 -20.29
C TYR A 172 -3.92 9.82 -19.10
N PHE A 173 -3.41 10.01 -17.88
CA PHE A 173 -3.94 9.43 -16.65
C PHE A 173 -4.89 10.36 -15.87
N ALA A 174 -5.34 11.48 -16.44
CA ALA A 174 -6.22 12.44 -15.77
C ALA A 174 -7.50 11.83 -15.17
N GLY A 175 -7.97 10.69 -15.72
CA GLY A 175 -9.10 9.93 -15.16
C GLY A 175 -8.91 9.46 -13.71
N PHE A 176 -7.66 9.26 -13.27
CA PHE A 176 -7.32 8.81 -11.92
C PHE A 176 -7.36 9.91 -10.85
N GLN A 177 -7.52 11.19 -11.24
CA GLN A 177 -7.50 12.31 -10.30
C GLN A 177 -8.53 12.17 -9.16
N ARG A 178 -9.74 11.67 -9.46
CA ARG A 178 -10.76 11.44 -8.43
C ARG A 178 -10.33 10.35 -7.45
N TRP A 179 -9.76 9.25 -7.94
CA TRP A 179 -9.30 8.15 -7.11
C TRP A 179 -8.18 8.60 -6.20
N LEU A 180 -7.12 9.16 -6.79
CA LEU A 180 -5.93 9.59 -6.09
C LEU A 180 -6.26 10.62 -5.02
N ARG A 181 -7.06 11.65 -5.33
CA ARG A 181 -7.46 12.66 -4.33
C ARG A 181 -8.23 12.04 -3.16
N LYS A 182 -9.25 11.21 -3.44
CA LYS A 182 -10.09 10.63 -2.38
C LYS A 182 -9.34 9.64 -1.49
N ILE A 183 -8.45 8.83 -2.07
CA ILE A 183 -7.63 7.88 -1.31
C ILE A 183 -6.52 8.61 -0.55
N TYR A 184 -5.93 9.66 -1.15
CA TYR A 184 -4.99 10.55 -0.46
C TYR A 184 -5.64 11.19 0.77
N ASP A 185 -6.86 11.74 0.65
CA ASP A 185 -7.59 12.34 1.79
C ASP A 185 -7.84 11.32 2.91
N GLN A 186 -8.12 10.06 2.55
CA GLN A 186 -8.25 8.95 3.50
C GLN A 186 -6.94 8.69 4.23
N LEU A 187 -5.84 8.46 3.50
CA LEU A 187 -4.51 8.23 4.08
C LEU A 187 -4.09 9.39 4.99
N ARG A 188 -4.18 10.63 4.48
CA ARG A 188 -3.87 11.85 5.22
C ARG A 188 -4.69 11.97 6.51
N GLY A 189 -6.00 11.74 6.44
CA GLY A 189 -6.87 11.78 7.61
C GLY A 189 -6.48 10.77 8.70
N GLY A 190 -6.04 9.58 8.28
CA GLY A 190 -5.52 8.55 9.18
C GLY A 190 -4.19 8.94 9.81
N TYR A 191 -3.20 9.33 9.00
CA TYR A 191 -1.86 9.67 9.48
C TYR A 191 -1.79 10.93 10.34
N ILE A 192 -2.64 11.94 10.10
CA ILE A 192 -2.68 13.15 10.96
C ILE A 192 -3.21 12.86 12.35
N ARG A 193 -4.07 11.83 12.49
CA ARG A 193 -4.64 11.42 13.78
C ARG A 193 -3.81 10.33 14.46
N ARG A 194 -2.75 9.85 13.81
CA ARG A 194 -1.85 8.81 14.32
C ARG A 194 -1.04 9.37 15.49
N PRO A 195 -1.00 8.71 16.66
CA PRO A 195 -0.05 9.03 17.72
C PRO A 195 1.40 8.85 17.24
N SER A 196 2.34 9.61 17.78
CA SER A 196 3.76 9.43 17.44
C SER A 196 4.22 8.02 17.85
N CYS A 197 4.84 7.27 16.93
CA CYS A 197 5.54 6.04 17.26
C CYS A 197 6.90 6.38 17.90
N ALA A 198 6.90 6.97 19.09
CA ALA A 198 8.14 7.22 19.81
C ALA A 198 8.59 5.93 20.52
N LYS A 199 9.85 5.54 20.34
CA LYS A 199 10.54 4.70 21.33
C LYS A 199 10.48 5.44 22.68
N LYS A 200 9.92 4.82 23.72
CA LYS A 200 10.27 5.20 25.09
C LYS A 200 11.74 4.83 25.28
N LEU A 201 12.63 5.79 25.03
CA LEU A 201 13.97 5.72 25.59
C LEU A 201 13.77 5.83 27.11
N SER A 202 13.93 4.72 27.84
CA SER A 202 14.14 4.80 29.28
C SER A 202 15.42 5.59 29.49
N THR A 203 15.31 6.89 29.74
CA THR A 203 16.37 7.62 30.44
C THR A 203 16.36 7.14 31.88
N SER A 204 16.99 6.01 32.15
CA SER A 204 17.59 5.77 33.45
C SER A 204 19.00 6.34 33.38
N ASN A 205 19.16 7.56 33.88
CA ASN A 205 20.41 7.91 34.53
C ASN A 205 20.60 6.88 35.65
N GLU A 206 21.59 6.01 35.53
CA GLU A 206 22.68 5.84 36.49
C GLU A 206 23.47 4.59 36.11
N GLU A 207 24.79 4.77 36.05
CA GLU A 207 25.76 3.71 35.99
C GLU A 207 25.58 2.79 37.20
N SER A 208 25.18 1.55 36.97
CA SER A 208 25.64 0.42 37.79
C SER A 208 25.49 -0.88 36.98
N GLU A 209 26.61 -1.60 36.92
CA GLU A 209 26.70 -2.96 36.43
C GLU A 209 25.82 -3.87 37.30
N GLU A 210 24.90 -4.64 36.72
CA GLU A 210 24.64 -6.03 37.08
C GLU A 210 23.66 -6.71 36.12
N SER A 211 23.94 -7.98 35.89
CA SER A 211 23.26 -8.91 34.99
C SER A 211 21.85 -9.29 35.47
N GLY A 212 20.86 -9.23 34.59
CA GLY A 212 19.55 -9.86 34.80
C GLY A 212 18.69 -9.80 33.54
N ASP A 213 18.17 -10.95 33.11
CA ASP A 213 17.12 -11.04 32.09
C ASP A 213 15.86 -10.33 32.62
N GLU A 214 15.56 -9.14 32.12
CA GLU A 214 14.31 -8.42 32.42
C GLU A 214 13.36 -8.48 31.22
N ASP A 215 12.26 -9.21 31.39
CA ASP A 215 11.10 -9.19 30.51
C ASP A 215 10.54 -7.76 30.41
N LEU A 216 10.76 -7.11 29.26
CA LEU A 216 10.32 -5.75 28.96
C LEU A 216 8.77 -5.66 28.90
N GLU A 217 8.14 -5.28 30.02
CA GLU A 217 6.73 -4.91 30.04
C GLU A 217 6.49 -3.54 29.37
N PHE A 218 5.74 -3.57 28.27
CA PHE A 218 5.36 -2.42 27.46
C PHE A 218 4.24 -1.60 28.12
N SER A 219 4.56 -0.48 28.77
CA SER A 219 3.52 0.45 29.26
C SER A 219 3.01 1.34 28.11
N GLN A 220 1.79 1.09 27.64
CA GLN A 220 1.11 1.90 26.62
C GLN A 220 0.62 3.23 27.21
N SER A 221 0.66 4.31 26.42
CA SER A 221 -0.08 5.54 26.79
C SER A 221 -1.58 5.32 26.56
N ASP A 222 -2.45 5.89 27.38
CA ASP A 222 -3.93 5.75 27.24
C ASP A 222 -4.46 6.15 25.84
N ASN A 223 -3.72 7.00 25.12
CA ASN A 223 -4.05 7.40 23.75
C ASN A 223 -3.66 6.37 22.68
N ASP A 224 -2.65 5.52 22.92
CA ASP A 224 -2.27 4.42 22.01
C ASP A 224 -3.22 3.22 22.12
N LEU A 225 -3.74 2.96 23.33
CA LEU A 225 -4.63 1.84 23.62
C LEU A 225 -5.93 1.87 22.79
N ASN A 226 -6.40 3.05 22.40
CA ASN A 226 -7.68 3.24 21.70
C ASN A 226 -7.53 3.58 20.21
N PHE A 227 -6.30 3.61 19.67
CA PHE A 227 -6.07 3.86 18.25
C PHE A 227 -6.16 2.56 17.45
N ASP A 228 -7.04 2.52 16.45
CA ASP A 228 -7.11 1.38 15.52
C ASP A 228 -5.98 1.46 14.49
N TRP A 229 -4.86 0.83 14.83
CA TRP A 229 -3.68 0.70 13.98
C TRP A 229 -3.94 -0.13 12.72
N ASN A 230 -4.97 -0.97 12.65
CA ASN A 230 -5.25 -1.79 11.47
C ASN A 230 -5.84 -0.98 10.32
N THR A 231 -6.55 0.11 10.65
CA THR A 231 -7.26 0.92 9.65
C THR A 231 -6.98 2.42 9.75
N LEU A 232 -5.99 2.82 10.56
CA LEU A 232 -5.74 4.21 10.92
C LEU A 232 -7.02 4.90 11.40
N ASN A 233 -7.68 4.34 12.41
CA ASN A 233 -8.99 4.82 12.89
C ASN A 233 -10.07 4.88 11.79
N ARG A 234 -10.23 3.77 11.05
CA ARG A 234 -11.24 3.59 9.97
C ARG A 234 -11.06 4.52 8.78
N HIS A 235 -9.88 5.10 8.61
CA HIS A 235 -9.59 5.96 7.46
C HIS A 235 -9.14 5.14 6.25
N VAL A 236 -8.41 4.05 6.47
CA VAL A 236 -7.87 3.19 5.41
C VAL A 236 -8.43 1.77 5.60
N SER A 237 -9.37 1.41 4.74
CA SER A 237 -9.96 0.07 4.73
C SER A 237 -10.42 -0.31 3.33
N TYR A 238 -10.61 -1.61 3.09
CA TYR A 238 -11.14 -2.12 1.84
C TYR A 238 -12.45 -1.44 1.43
N ALA A 239 -13.41 -1.31 2.35
CA ALA A 239 -14.70 -0.70 2.08
C ALA A 239 -14.56 0.74 1.57
N ARG A 240 -13.63 1.51 2.15
CA ARG A 240 -13.38 2.90 1.76
C ARG A 240 -12.70 3.00 0.41
N MET A 241 -11.68 2.18 0.15
CA MET A 241 -11.04 2.14 -1.18
C MET A 241 -12.00 1.62 -2.25
N ARG A 242 -12.78 0.58 -1.97
CA ARG A 242 -13.81 0.03 -2.87
C ARG A 242 -14.85 1.08 -3.24
N SER A 243 -15.34 1.87 -2.29
CA SER A 243 -16.31 2.94 -2.56
C SER A 243 -15.78 4.01 -3.54
N VAL A 244 -14.46 4.19 -3.60
CA VAL A 244 -13.80 5.10 -4.55
C VAL A 244 -13.53 4.40 -5.88
N MET A 245 -13.00 3.18 -5.84
CA MET A 245 -12.48 2.45 -6.99
C MET A 245 -13.54 1.67 -7.77
N SER A 246 -14.76 1.51 -7.25
CA SER A 246 -15.86 0.81 -7.95
C SER A 246 -16.40 1.55 -9.18
N SER A 247 -15.96 2.78 -9.44
CA SER A 247 -16.33 3.55 -10.63
C SER A 247 -15.16 4.35 -11.20
N PHE A 248 -15.08 4.46 -12.51
CA PHE A 248 -14.07 5.24 -13.22
C PHE A 248 -14.73 6.17 -14.24
N LYS A 249 -14.41 7.48 -14.18
CA LYS A 249 -15.05 8.54 -14.99
C LYS A 249 -16.60 8.46 -14.99
N GLY A 250 -17.20 8.17 -13.83
CA GLY A 250 -18.65 8.09 -13.64
C GLY A 250 -19.31 6.80 -14.12
N LYS A 251 -18.55 5.85 -14.68
CA LYS A 251 -19.05 4.53 -15.07
C LYS A 251 -18.60 3.47 -14.07
N SER A 252 -19.50 2.56 -13.70
CA SER A 252 -19.14 1.43 -12.84
C SER A 252 -18.06 0.56 -13.47
N LEU A 253 -17.15 0.09 -12.63
CA LEU A 253 -16.23 -1.00 -12.94
C LEU A 253 -16.83 -2.31 -12.45
N GLU A 254 -16.31 -3.41 -12.94
CA GLU A 254 -16.85 -4.71 -12.62
C GLU A 254 -16.38 -5.21 -11.27
N THR A 255 -17.35 -5.58 -10.44
CA THR A 255 -17.10 -6.28 -9.19
C THR A 255 -16.98 -7.76 -9.49
N ARG A 256 -15.79 -8.33 -9.22
CA ARG A 256 -15.46 -9.75 -9.37
C ARG A 256 -15.73 -10.54 -8.10
N TRP A 257 -15.67 -9.87 -6.94
CA TRP A 257 -15.89 -10.50 -5.66
C TRP A 257 -16.80 -9.65 -4.77
N ALA A 258 -17.87 -10.27 -4.28
CA ALA A 258 -18.95 -9.61 -3.54
C ALA A 258 -18.94 -9.92 -2.03
N GLY A 259 -17.90 -10.59 -1.52
CA GLY A 259 -17.84 -11.08 -0.14
C GLY A 259 -18.09 -12.59 -0.05
N LYS A 260 -18.06 -13.13 1.18
CA LYS A 260 -18.52 -14.51 1.44
C LYS A 260 -20.03 -14.57 1.20
N THR A 261 -20.46 -15.28 0.16
CA THR A 261 -21.75 -15.98 0.20
C THR A 261 -21.58 -17.10 1.23
N GLU A 262 -22.31 -17.03 2.33
CA GLU A 262 -22.35 -18.10 3.34
C GLU A 262 -22.62 -19.44 2.64
N PHE A 263 -21.78 -20.45 2.94
CA PHE A 263 -22.05 -21.85 2.69
C PHE A 263 -22.22 -22.53 4.04
#